data_AF-A0AAP2UVT8-F1
#
_entry.id   AF-A0AAP2UVT8-F1
#
_cell.length_a   1.000
_cell.length_b   1.000
_cell.length_c   1.000
_cell.angle_alpha   90.00
_cell.angle_beta   90.00
_cell.angle_gamma   90.00
#
_symmetry.space_group_name_H-M   'P 1'
#
loop_
_entity.id
_entity.type
_entity.pdbx_description
1 polymer ?
#
loop_
_entity_poly.entity_id
_entity_poly.type
_entity_poly.pdbx_seq_one_letter_code
_entity_poly.pdbx_strand_id
1 'polypeptide(L)'
;MTTHIPYDPTGRRFTVEAGDTTVEVNQVGGALRAFSVDGVDFVPRYRDHLPTPAGAGIVMAPWTHRVRDGVWVHEGTTQRLAISEPKTGNASHGLLRFTGYQPVAYAKDSVTLGADVYPQIGYPFHLATEVTYTVAEGSLTVAHRVINLGAEHAPVAIGAHPYFCIGGADTAGLTLHLDAATRFTVDERLLPVAEEPVDEATDLRTPRRLGDLDLDTAYGTISRDDDDLVRATLSPHRMAAHSRSGPVRASTTCRCSRPTGSPASGSPWRSSR
;
A
#
# COMPACT_ATOMS: atom_id res chain seq x y z
N MET A 1 -32.56 27.72 9.04
CA MET A 1 -31.47 27.27 8.17
C MET A 1 -30.76 26.13 8.87
N THR A 2 -30.93 24.90 8.40
CA THR A 2 -30.21 23.75 8.95
C THR A 2 -28.77 23.84 8.48
N THR A 3 -27.80 23.96 9.39
CA THR A 3 -26.38 23.88 9.07
C THR A 3 -26.10 22.51 8.49
N HIS A 4 -25.88 22.44 7.17
CA HIS A 4 -25.42 21.22 6.52
C HIS A 4 -24.00 20.95 7.04
N ILE A 5 -23.88 19.92 7.87
CA ILE A 5 -22.57 19.36 8.23
C ILE A 5 -22.20 18.46 7.04
N PRO A 6 -21.12 18.77 6.29
CA PRO A 6 -20.69 17.90 5.20
C PRO A 6 -20.22 16.56 5.77
N TYR A 7 -20.56 15.47 5.08
CA TYR A 7 -20.06 14.15 5.42
C TYR A 7 -18.54 14.06 5.18
N ASP A 8 -17.83 13.30 6.00
CA ASP A 8 -16.42 12.98 5.77
C ASP A 8 -16.29 12.28 4.40
N PRO A 9 -15.56 12.85 3.43
CA PRO A 9 -15.44 12.28 2.08
C PRO A 9 -14.69 10.94 2.06
N THR A 10 -14.09 10.54 3.19
CA THR A 10 -13.45 9.24 3.38
C THR A 10 -14.33 8.20 4.09
N GLY A 11 -15.60 8.54 4.32
CA GLY A 11 -16.62 7.65 4.88
C GLY A 11 -16.48 7.47 6.39
N ARG A 12 -16.93 6.32 6.90
CA ARG A 12 -16.81 5.99 8.33
C ARG A 12 -15.34 5.80 8.73
N ARG A 13 -14.99 6.23 9.93
CA ARG A 13 -13.71 5.94 10.57
C ARG A 13 -13.83 4.78 11.55
N PHE A 14 -12.84 3.89 11.56
CA PHE A 14 -12.68 2.80 12.50
C PHE A 14 -11.42 3.04 13.31
N THR A 15 -11.54 2.96 14.64
CA THR A 15 -10.40 3.13 15.55
C THR A 15 -10.16 1.83 16.30
N VAL A 16 -8.91 1.37 16.31
CA VAL A 16 -8.46 0.18 17.04
C VAL A 16 -7.22 0.52 17.87
N GLU A 17 -7.07 -0.14 19.02
CA GLU A 17 -6.05 0.21 20.01
C GLU A 17 -5.54 -0.98 20.82
N ALA A 18 -4.29 -0.91 21.25
CA ALA A 18 -3.68 -1.80 22.24
C ALA A 18 -2.59 -1.05 23.02
N GLY A 19 -2.74 -0.94 24.35
CA GLY A 19 -1.88 -0.09 25.18
C GLY A 19 -1.90 1.36 24.67
N ASP A 20 -0.71 1.95 24.50
CA ASP A 20 -0.54 3.31 23.97
C ASP A 20 -0.48 3.37 22.43
N THR A 21 -0.90 2.29 21.76
CA THR A 21 -0.93 2.21 20.29
C THR A 21 -2.35 2.40 19.77
N THR A 22 -2.53 3.33 18.84
CA THR A 22 -3.82 3.64 18.22
C THR A 22 -3.70 3.69 16.71
N VAL A 23 -4.66 3.08 16.00
CA VAL A 23 -4.75 3.10 14.55
C VAL A 23 -6.15 3.54 14.13
N GLU A 24 -6.20 4.42 13.13
CA GLU A 24 -7.44 4.84 12.47
C GLU A 24 -7.44 4.34 11.03
N VAL A 25 -8.54 3.71 10.61
CA VAL A 25 -8.75 3.22 9.25
C VAL A 25 -10.02 3.84 8.68
N ASN A 26 -9.95 4.32 7.45
CA ASN A 26 -11.08 4.90 6.74
C ASN A 26 -11.83 3.86 5.91
N GLN A 27 -13.15 4.01 5.85
CA GLN A 27 -14.03 3.15 5.06
C GLN A 27 -13.67 3.19 3.57
N VAL A 28 -13.49 4.39 3.01
CA VAL A 28 -13.13 4.57 1.61
C VAL A 28 -11.67 4.16 1.39
N GLY A 29 -11.46 3.23 0.45
CA GLY A 29 -10.15 2.68 0.11
C GLY A 29 -9.54 1.78 1.20
N GLY A 30 -10.29 1.48 2.26
CA GLY A 30 -9.79 0.74 3.43
C GLY A 30 -8.55 1.41 4.04
N ALA A 31 -8.45 2.74 3.96
CA ALA A 31 -7.16 3.42 4.03
C ALA A 31 -6.63 3.55 5.46
N LEU A 32 -5.33 3.26 5.67
CA LEU A 32 -4.63 3.59 6.91
C LEU A 32 -4.53 5.12 7.06
N ARG A 33 -5.33 5.68 7.96
CA ARG A 33 -5.45 7.13 8.18
C ARG A 33 -4.49 7.64 9.24
N ALA A 34 -4.35 6.90 10.33
CA ALA A 34 -3.47 7.25 11.43
C ALA A 34 -2.88 5.99 12.05
N PHE A 35 -1.65 6.09 12.53
CA PHE A 35 -0.97 5.08 13.32
C PHE A 35 -0.07 5.81 14.31
N SER A 36 -0.33 5.67 15.59
CA SER A 36 0.37 6.36 16.67
C SER A 36 0.80 5.37 17.75
N VAL A 37 1.99 5.56 18.32
CA VAL A 37 2.48 4.86 19.50
C VAL A 37 2.97 5.91 20.50
N ASP A 38 2.43 5.91 21.73
CA ASP A 38 2.82 6.86 22.78
C ASP A 38 2.76 8.33 22.31
N GLY A 39 1.67 8.66 21.59
CA GLY A 39 1.44 10.00 21.01
C GLY A 39 2.32 10.38 19.82
N VAL A 40 3.21 9.50 19.34
CA VAL A 40 4.04 9.72 18.14
C VAL A 40 3.36 9.13 16.92
N ASP A 41 2.97 9.97 15.96
CA ASP A 41 2.39 9.53 14.68
C ASP A 41 3.46 8.96 13.71
N PHE A 42 3.16 7.81 13.11
CA PHE A 42 4.01 7.13 12.12
C PHE A 42 3.50 7.23 10.68
N VAL A 43 2.31 7.79 10.50
CA VAL A 43 1.77 8.23 9.20
C VAL A 43 1.15 9.63 9.39
N PRO A 44 1.23 10.52 8.39
CA PRO A 44 0.71 11.87 8.53
C PRO A 44 -0.82 11.86 8.55
N ARG A 45 -1.40 12.53 9.54
CA ARG A 45 -2.84 12.81 9.61
C ARG A 45 -3.21 13.89 8.58
N TYR A 46 -4.44 13.84 8.07
CA TYR A 46 -4.99 14.84 7.16
C TYR A 46 -6.39 15.29 7.60
N ARG A 47 -6.83 16.46 7.12
CA ARG A 47 -8.09 17.09 7.57
C ARG A 47 -9.31 16.24 7.21
N ASP A 48 -10.30 16.20 8.10
CA ASP A 48 -11.52 15.39 7.97
C ASP A 48 -12.43 15.79 6.80
N HIS A 49 -12.28 17.00 6.26
CA HIS A 49 -13.11 17.52 5.16
C HIS A 49 -12.41 17.45 3.80
N LEU A 50 -11.31 16.71 3.70
CA LEU A 50 -10.57 16.51 2.45
C LEU A 50 -10.63 15.03 2.02
N PRO A 51 -10.75 14.75 0.71
CA PRO A 51 -10.57 13.39 0.22
C PRO A 51 -9.15 12.90 0.54
N THR A 52 -8.94 11.59 0.51
CA THR A 52 -7.63 10.97 0.77
C THR A 52 -6.53 11.59 -0.10
N PRO A 53 -5.58 12.34 0.50
CA PRO A 53 -4.59 13.09 -0.26
C PRO A 53 -3.58 12.14 -0.89
N ALA A 54 -3.34 12.28 -2.20
CA ALA A 54 -2.32 11.51 -2.92
C ALA A 54 -2.38 9.98 -2.71
N GLY A 55 -3.57 9.42 -2.42
CA GLY A 55 -3.73 8.00 -2.14
C GLY A 55 -3.20 7.53 -0.78
N ALA A 56 -2.92 8.43 0.16
CA ALA A 56 -2.37 8.11 1.48
C ALA A 56 -3.15 6.97 2.19
N GLY A 57 -2.45 5.85 2.40
CA GLY A 57 -2.92 4.72 3.16
C GLY A 57 -3.87 3.76 2.42
N ILE A 58 -4.29 4.05 1.19
CA ILE A 58 -5.26 3.19 0.48
C ILE A 58 -4.73 1.78 0.24
N VAL A 59 -5.65 0.83 0.17
CA VAL A 59 -5.39 -0.48 -0.43
C VAL A 59 -5.45 -0.35 -1.96
N MET A 60 -4.43 -0.86 -2.63
CA MET A 60 -4.33 -0.93 -4.09
C MET A 60 -4.68 -2.34 -4.56
N ALA A 61 -5.82 -2.50 -5.22
CA ALA A 61 -6.30 -3.78 -5.72
C ALA A 61 -7.27 -3.56 -6.90
N PRO A 62 -7.26 -4.40 -7.95
CA PRO A 62 -6.49 -5.65 -8.07
C PRO A 62 -5.15 -5.51 -8.81
N TRP A 63 -4.67 -4.28 -9.03
CA TRP A 63 -3.29 -4.03 -9.44
C TRP A 63 -2.69 -2.89 -8.64
N THR A 64 -1.37 -2.93 -8.51
CA THR A 64 -0.57 -1.83 -7.98
C THR A 64 0.01 -1.02 -9.13
N HIS A 65 0.36 0.23 -8.83
CA HIS A 65 0.99 1.11 -9.82
C HIS A 65 0.15 1.25 -11.12
N ARG A 66 0.81 1.38 -12.27
CA ARG A 66 0.22 1.78 -13.56
C ARG A 66 0.10 0.63 -14.56
N VAL A 67 -0.99 0.63 -15.32
CA VAL A 67 -1.16 -0.13 -16.56
C VAL A 67 -1.10 0.85 -17.73
N ARG A 68 -0.12 0.64 -18.62
CA ARG A 68 0.13 1.48 -19.80
C ARG A 68 -1.13 1.61 -20.64
N ASP A 69 -1.59 2.84 -20.84
CA ASP A 69 -2.78 3.17 -21.64
C ASP A 69 -4.08 2.47 -21.16
N GLY A 70 -4.07 1.88 -19.97
CA GLY A 70 -5.13 0.99 -19.49
C GLY A 70 -5.26 -0.30 -20.32
N VAL A 71 -4.32 -0.63 -21.20
CA VAL A 71 -4.39 -1.77 -22.11
C VAL A 71 -3.54 -2.92 -21.59
N TRP A 72 -4.12 -4.11 -21.55
CA TRP A 72 -3.41 -5.33 -21.18
C TRP A 72 -4.00 -6.54 -21.91
N VAL A 73 -3.31 -7.68 -21.87
CA VAL A 73 -3.72 -8.90 -22.59
C VAL A 73 -4.03 -10.01 -21.60
N HIS A 74 -5.24 -10.55 -21.65
CA HIS A 74 -5.65 -11.73 -20.90
C HIS A 74 -5.91 -12.89 -21.87
N GLU A 75 -5.12 -13.96 -21.77
CA GLU A 75 -5.30 -15.17 -22.60
C GLU A 75 -5.50 -14.87 -24.10
N GLY A 76 -4.72 -13.90 -24.63
CA GLY A 76 -4.79 -13.47 -26.02
C GLY A 76 -5.86 -12.43 -26.34
N THR A 77 -6.75 -12.10 -25.40
CA THR A 77 -7.78 -11.06 -25.55
C THR A 77 -7.30 -9.72 -24.99
N THR A 78 -7.37 -8.66 -25.81
CA THR A 78 -7.07 -7.29 -25.36
C THR A 78 -8.17 -6.75 -24.45
N GLN A 79 -7.78 -6.38 -23.24
CA GLN A 79 -8.62 -5.72 -22.24
C GLN A 79 -8.29 -4.22 -22.17
N ARG A 80 -9.28 -3.40 -21.81
CA ARG A 80 -9.15 -1.93 -21.73
C ARG A 80 -9.78 -1.39 -20.45
N LEU A 81 -8.96 -0.94 -19.51
CA LEU A 81 -9.33 -0.33 -18.24
C LEU A 81 -9.68 1.16 -18.43
N ALA A 82 -10.48 1.70 -17.52
CA ALA A 82 -10.67 3.15 -17.44
C ALA A 82 -9.37 3.86 -17.01
N ILE A 83 -9.08 5.00 -17.62
CA ILE A 83 -7.92 5.83 -17.27
C ILE A 83 -8.21 6.61 -15.98
N SER A 84 -7.60 6.16 -14.87
CA SER A 84 -7.73 6.80 -13.55
C SER A 84 -6.61 7.81 -13.26
N GLU A 85 -5.55 7.86 -14.07
CA GLU A 85 -4.50 8.89 -14.02
C GLU A 85 -4.43 9.64 -15.37
N PRO A 86 -5.31 10.63 -15.61
CA PRO A 86 -5.37 11.34 -16.89
C PRO A 86 -4.07 12.04 -17.28
N LYS A 87 -3.28 12.51 -16.31
CA LYS A 87 -2.02 13.24 -16.53
C LYS A 87 -0.99 12.41 -17.31
N THR A 88 -0.93 11.10 -17.05
CA THR A 88 0.04 10.17 -17.65
C THR A 88 -0.63 9.19 -18.62
N GLY A 89 -1.96 9.26 -18.75
CA GLY A 89 -2.76 8.37 -19.61
C GLY A 89 -2.79 6.92 -19.14
N ASN A 90 -2.68 6.65 -17.84
CA ASN A 90 -2.59 5.29 -17.30
C ASN A 90 -3.80 4.92 -16.42
N ALA A 91 -4.08 3.61 -16.33
CA ALA A 91 -4.92 3.09 -15.25
C ALA A 91 -4.04 2.80 -14.02
N SER A 92 -4.32 3.46 -12.91
CA SER A 92 -3.43 3.49 -11.73
C SER A 92 -4.14 3.05 -10.45
N HIS A 93 -3.45 2.22 -9.66
CA HIS A 93 -3.82 1.81 -8.29
C HIS A 93 -5.14 1.07 -8.14
N GLY A 94 -5.50 0.25 -9.13
CA GLY A 94 -6.63 -0.66 -9.03
C GLY A 94 -8.01 0.00 -9.11
N LEU A 95 -9.02 -0.74 -8.65
CA LEU A 95 -10.43 -0.40 -8.71
C LEU A 95 -11.01 -0.02 -7.35
N LEU A 96 -10.30 -0.33 -6.25
CA LEU A 96 -10.83 -0.15 -4.89
C LEU A 96 -10.43 1.15 -4.21
N ARG A 97 -9.59 1.98 -4.85
CA ARG A 97 -9.08 3.26 -4.30
C ARG A 97 -10.17 4.21 -3.77
N PHE A 98 -11.32 4.25 -4.43
CA PHE A 98 -12.44 5.13 -4.08
C PHE A 98 -13.67 4.36 -3.58
N THR A 99 -13.51 3.06 -3.30
CA THR A 99 -14.60 2.18 -2.91
C THR A 99 -14.79 2.19 -1.41
N GLY A 100 -16.04 2.28 -0.95
CA GLY A 100 -16.37 2.13 0.47
C GLY A 100 -16.33 0.66 0.87
N TYR A 101 -15.34 0.27 1.66
CA TYR A 101 -15.28 -1.05 2.25
C TYR A 101 -16.37 -1.21 3.32
N GLN A 102 -16.83 -2.43 3.53
CA GLN A 102 -17.79 -2.76 4.59
C GLN A 102 -17.09 -3.46 5.75
N PRO A 103 -17.46 -3.18 7.01
CA PRO A 103 -16.90 -3.90 8.14
C PRO A 103 -17.35 -5.36 8.13
N VAL A 104 -16.39 -6.28 8.11
CA VAL A 104 -16.60 -7.73 8.24
C VAL A 104 -16.48 -8.16 9.70
N ALA A 105 -15.50 -7.61 10.40
CA ALA A 105 -15.30 -7.80 11.84
C ALA A 105 -14.70 -6.53 12.45
N TYR A 106 -15.09 -6.21 13.69
CA TYR A 106 -14.55 -5.06 14.41
C TYR A 106 -14.49 -5.36 15.90
N ALA A 107 -13.28 -5.30 16.45
CA ALA A 107 -12.95 -5.50 17.86
C ALA A 107 -12.12 -4.31 18.37
N LYS A 108 -11.73 -4.35 19.64
CA LYS A 108 -10.93 -3.30 20.27
C LYS A 108 -9.57 -3.10 19.57
N ASP A 109 -8.90 -4.20 19.26
CA ASP A 109 -7.52 -4.27 18.76
C ASP A 109 -7.42 -4.66 17.28
N SER A 110 -8.55 -4.88 16.60
CA SER A 110 -8.56 -5.32 15.21
C SER A 110 -9.81 -4.89 14.44
N VAL A 111 -9.64 -4.57 13.16
CA VAL A 111 -10.73 -4.32 12.21
C VAL A 111 -10.45 -5.02 10.89
N THR A 112 -11.44 -5.76 10.39
CA THR A 112 -11.43 -6.35 9.04
C THR A 112 -12.46 -5.63 8.18
N LEU A 113 -12.00 -5.09 7.06
CA LEU A 113 -12.82 -4.41 6.07
C LEU A 113 -12.82 -5.21 4.77
N GLY A 114 -13.99 -5.41 4.16
CA GLY A 114 -14.18 -6.14 2.91
C GLY A 114 -14.70 -5.27 1.78
N ALA A 115 -14.22 -5.49 0.56
CA ALA A 115 -14.78 -4.91 -0.66
C ALA A 115 -14.58 -5.86 -1.84
N ASP A 116 -15.64 -6.04 -2.62
CA ASP A 116 -15.58 -6.88 -3.83
C ASP A 116 -15.13 -6.05 -5.04
N VAL A 117 -14.33 -6.67 -5.90
CA VAL A 117 -14.15 -6.24 -7.29
C VAL A 117 -15.15 -7.02 -8.12
N TYR A 118 -16.19 -6.36 -8.63
CA TYR A 118 -17.10 -6.96 -9.60
C TYR A 118 -16.53 -6.88 -11.02
N PRO A 119 -16.86 -7.84 -11.90
CA PRO A 119 -16.51 -7.78 -13.32
C PRO A 119 -16.95 -6.45 -13.93
N GLN A 120 -16.02 -5.76 -14.58
CA GLN A 120 -16.28 -4.47 -15.20
C GLN A 120 -15.37 -4.24 -16.41
N ILE A 121 -15.51 -3.08 -17.04
CA ILE A 121 -14.79 -2.70 -18.26
C ILE A 121 -13.28 -2.91 -18.05
N GLY A 122 -12.69 -3.79 -18.87
CA GLY A 122 -11.26 -4.11 -18.86
C GLY A 122 -10.78 -5.01 -17.73
N TYR A 123 -11.66 -5.45 -16.83
CA TYR A 123 -11.32 -6.40 -15.77
C TYR A 123 -12.52 -7.34 -15.50
N PRO A 124 -12.61 -8.48 -16.20
CA PRO A 124 -13.79 -9.34 -16.19
C PRO A 124 -13.84 -10.35 -15.02
N PHE A 125 -13.14 -10.11 -13.91
CA PHE A 125 -13.08 -11.07 -12.78
C PHE A 125 -13.84 -10.57 -11.57
N HIS A 126 -14.39 -11.52 -10.82
CA HIS A 126 -15.03 -11.28 -9.54
C HIS A 126 -14.08 -11.68 -8.41
N LEU A 127 -13.63 -10.72 -7.61
CA LEU A 127 -12.77 -10.95 -6.45
C LEU A 127 -13.44 -10.47 -5.17
N ALA A 128 -13.46 -11.29 -4.12
CA ALA A 128 -13.68 -10.81 -2.76
C ALA A 128 -12.34 -10.39 -2.15
N THR A 129 -12.23 -9.16 -1.66
CA THR A 129 -11.03 -8.66 -1.00
C THR A 129 -11.31 -8.28 0.44
N GLU A 130 -10.38 -8.59 1.33
CA GLU A 130 -10.41 -8.19 2.73
C GLU A 130 -9.05 -7.61 3.12
N VAL A 131 -9.08 -6.59 3.99
CA VAL A 131 -7.90 -6.07 4.68
C VAL A 131 -8.17 -6.07 6.18
N THR A 132 -7.27 -6.67 6.94
CA THR A 132 -7.32 -6.72 8.41
C THR A 132 -6.18 -5.89 8.98
N TYR A 133 -6.51 -4.93 9.83
CA TYR A 133 -5.58 -4.17 10.64
C TYR A 133 -5.64 -4.72 12.06
N THR A 134 -4.52 -5.23 12.57
CA THR A 134 -4.40 -5.75 13.95
C THR A 134 -3.32 -4.98 14.68
N VAL A 135 -3.69 -4.42 15.83
CA VAL A 135 -2.83 -3.62 16.68
C VAL A 135 -2.37 -4.44 17.87
N ALA A 136 -1.08 -4.35 18.17
CA ALA A 136 -0.51 -4.76 19.44
C ALA A 136 0.36 -3.63 19.97
N GLU A 137 0.87 -3.77 21.19
CA GLU A 137 1.71 -2.74 21.80
C GLU A 137 2.93 -2.43 20.89
N GLY A 138 3.04 -1.18 20.44
CA GLY A 138 4.11 -0.67 19.59
C GLY A 138 4.10 -1.19 18.15
N SER A 139 3.07 -1.90 17.70
CA SER A 139 3.07 -2.54 16.38
C SER A 139 1.70 -2.59 15.70
N LEU A 140 1.75 -2.55 14.37
CA LEU A 140 0.60 -2.70 13.48
C LEU A 140 0.92 -3.81 12.48
N THR A 141 0.07 -4.83 12.43
CA THR A 141 0.08 -5.85 11.37
C THR A 141 -1.08 -5.59 10.42
N VAL A 142 -0.78 -5.54 9.12
CA VAL A 142 -1.79 -5.45 8.06
C VAL A 142 -1.74 -6.71 7.21
N ALA A 143 -2.89 -7.38 7.11
CA ALA A 143 -3.04 -8.61 6.33
C ALA A 143 -4.09 -8.42 5.24
N HIS A 144 -3.74 -8.81 4.02
CA HIS A 144 -4.65 -8.81 2.88
C HIS A 144 -5.07 -10.22 2.54
N ARG A 145 -6.34 -10.40 2.19
CA ARG A 145 -6.90 -11.64 1.68
C ARG A 145 -7.67 -11.35 0.39
N VAL A 146 -7.46 -12.19 -0.61
CA VAL A 146 -8.18 -12.12 -1.89
C VAL A 146 -8.67 -13.53 -2.22
N ILE A 147 -9.95 -13.62 -2.56
CA ILE A 147 -10.56 -14.83 -3.11
C ILE A 147 -10.99 -14.53 -4.53
N ASN A 148 -10.56 -15.36 -5.48
CA ASN A 148 -11.17 -15.39 -6.80
C ASN A 148 -12.50 -16.14 -6.72
N LEU A 149 -13.60 -15.43 -6.95
CA LEU A 149 -14.96 -15.99 -6.95
C LEU A 149 -15.39 -16.45 -8.35
N GLY A 150 -14.60 -16.14 -9.38
CA GLY A 150 -14.82 -16.57 -10.75
C GLY A 150 -14.26 -17.96 -11.05
N ALA A 151 -14.67 -18.52 -12.20
CA ALA A 151 -14.17 -19.80 -12.70
C ALA A 151 -12.80 -19.68 -13.40
N GLU A 152 -12.50 -18.51 -13.96
CA GLU A 152 -11.27 -18.24 -14.71
C GLU A 152 -10.14 -17.73 -13.80
N HIS A 153 -8.89 -17.90 -14.21
CA HIS A 153 -7.74 -17.39 -13.45
C HIS A 153 -7.68 -15.86 -13.49
N ALA A 154 -7.89 -15.22 -12.33
CA ALA A 154 -7.84 -13.76 -12.21
C ALA A 154 -6.42 -13.23 -11.92
N PRO A 155 -5.86 -12.36 -12.77
CA PRO A 155 -4.69 -11.53 -12.47
C PRO A 155 -4.89 -10.64 -11.25
N VAL A 156 -4.01 -10.73 -10.26
CA VAL A 156 -4.06 -9.85 -9.08
C VAL A 156 -2.67 -9.45 -8.59
N ALA A 157 -2.53 -8.19 -8.22
CA ALA A 157 -1.48 -7.65 -7.38
C ALA A 157 -2.11 -6.76 -6.30
N ILE A 158 -1.64 -6.91 -5.07
CA ILE A 158 -2.14 -6.15 -3.92
C ILE A 158 -1.00 -5.32 -3.35
N GLY A 159 -1.30 -4.09 -2.94
CA GLY A 159 -0.36 -3.25 -2.23
C GLY A 159 -1.07 -2.27 -1.31
N ALA A 160 -0.27 -1.54 -0.54
CA ALA A 160 -0.71 -0.45 0.32
C ALA A 160 0.07 0.82 -0.01
N HIS A 161 -0.51 1.98 0.25
CA HIS A 161 0.09 3.28 -0.09
C HIS A 161 0.32 4.20 1.14
N PRO A 162 0.85 3.71 2.29
CA PRO A 162 1.13 4.58 3.42
C PRO A 162 2.28 5.54 3.09
N TYR A 163 2.15 6.79 3.54
CA TYR A 163 3.29 7.69 3.68
C TYR A 163 3.78 7.58 5.12
N PHE A 164 5.05 7.23 5.32
CA PHE A 164 5.60 7.08 6.67
C PHE A 164 6.25 8.37 7.14
N CYS A 165 6.10 8.66 8.44
CA CYS A 165 6.81 9.71 9.15
C CYS A 165 7.21 9.22 10.54
N ILE A 166 7.92 10.06 11.29
CA ILE A 166 8.09 9.90 12.75
C ILE A 166 7.74 11.25 13.37
N GLY A 167 6.61 11.31 14.08
CA GLY A 167 6.11 12.55 14.67
C GLY A 167 7.18 13.26 15.51
N GLY A 168 7.31 14.57 15.33
CA GLY A 168 8.32 15.39 16.01
C GLY A 168 9.72 15.35 15.39
N ALA A 169 9.98 14.50 14.39
CA ALA A 169 11.20 14.52 13.60
C ALA A 169 10.97 15.18 12.23
N ASP A 170 11.98 15.89 11.72
CA ASP A 170 12.02 16.32 10.32
C ASP A 170 12.19 15.09 9.41
N THR A 171 11.25 14.87 8.49
CA THR A 171 11.28 13.74 7.54
C THR A 171 12.56 13.73 6.72
N ALA A 172 13.07 14.90 6.29
CA ALA A 172 14.32 14.97 5.54
C ALA A 172 15.53 14.51 6.37
N GLY A 173 15.44 14.61 7.70
CA GLY A 173 16.45 14.13 8.65
C GLY A 173 16.32 12.65 9.04
N LEU A 174 15.33 11.93 8.54
CA LEU A 174 15.21 10.49 8.80
C LEU A 174 16.17 9.69 7.92
N THR A 175 16.54 8.50 8.37
CA THR A 175 17.40 7.56 7.66
C THR A 175 16.58 6.35 7.23
N LEU A 176 16.64 6.01 5.94
CA LEU A 176 16.01 4.85 5.33
C LEU A 176 17.07 3.77 5.04
N HIS A 177 16.72 2.52 5.33
CA HIS A 177 17.49 1.34 4.97
C HIS A 177 16.56 0.30 4.33
N LEU A 178 16.98 -0.25 3.19
CA LEU A 178 16.30 -1.32 2.48
C LEU A 178 17.36 -2.18 1.77
N ASP A 179 17.40 -3.47 2.09
CA ASP A 179 18.31 -4.39 1.43
C ASP A 179 17.73 -4.86 0.09
N ALA A 180 18.01 -4.11 -0.97
CA ALA A 180 17.60 -4.37 -2.34
C ALA A 180 18.76 -4.21 -3.32
N ALA A 181 18.96 -5.19 -4.20
CA ALA A 181 20.09 -5.19 -5.13
C ALA A 181 19.78 -4.58 -6.50
N THR A 182 18.50 -4.48 -6.87
CA THR A 182 18.07 -3.90 -8.16
C THR A 182 16.98 -2.84 -7.96
N ARG A 183 16.79 -2.01 -8.99
CA ARG A 183 15.69 -1.06 -9.11
C ARG A 183 15.07 -1.14 -10.49
N PHE A 184 13.82 -0.71 -10.61
CA PHE A 184 13.18 -0.51 -11.89
C PHE A 184 13.37 0.93 -12.35
N THR A 185 13.92 1.12 -13.55
CA THR A 185 13.95 2.42 -14.23
C THR A 185 12.61 2.65 -14.93
N VAL A 186 12.21 3.92 -15.06
CA VAL A 186 10.90 4.29 -15.60
C VAL A 186 11.02 5.29 -16.74
N ASP A 187 10.02 5.28 -17.64
CA ASP A 187 9.86 6.31 -18.67
C ASP A 187 9.25 7.60 -18.09
N GLU A 188 9.06 8.62 -18.91
CA GLU A 188 8.46 9.91 -18.53
C GLU A 188 7.01 9.80 -18.03
N ARG A 189 6.36 8.65 -18.24
CA ARG A 189 5.01 8.33 -17.76
C ARG A 189 5.04 7.46 -16.50
N LEU A 190 6.23 7.26 -15.90
CA LEU A 190 6.47 6.45 -14.71
C LEU A 190 6.11 4.97 -14.89
N LEU A 191 6.23 4.46 -16.11
CA LEU A 191 6.07 3.04 -16.42
C LEU A 191 7.43 2.35 -16.42
N PRO A 192 7.54 1.13 -15.85
CA PRO A 192 8.81 0.42 -15.78
C PRO A 192 9.32 0.06 -17.18
N VAL A 193 10.61 0.32 -17.42
CA VAL A 193 11.31 0.09 -18.70
C VAL A 193 12.32 -1.04 -18.57
N ALA A 194 13.14 -1.02 -17.50
CA ALA A 194 14.13 -2.05 -17.22
C ALA A 194 14.26 -2.28 -15.72
N GLU A 195 14.84 -3.44 -15.36
CA GLU A 195 15.34 -3.72 -14.02
C GLU A 195 16.87 -3.70 -14.08
N GLU A 196 17.49 -2.87 -13.25
CA GLU A 196 18.92 -2.58 -13.27
C GLU A 196 19.51 -2.67 -11.85
N PRO A 197 20.81 -2.97 -11.67
CA PRO A 197 21.45 -2.88 -10.37
C PRO A 197 21.29 -1.48 -9.75
N VAL A 198 21.19 -1.40 -8.43
CA VAL A 198 21.24 -0.11 -7.74
C VAL A 198 22.58 0.59 -7.94
N ASP A 199 22.55 1.92 -7.99
CA ASP A 199 23.72 2.80 -8.13
C ASP A 199 23.91 3.68 -6.88
N GLU A 200 24.92 4.54 -6.83
CA GLU A 200 25.22 5.38 -5.66
C GLU A 200 24.03 6.25 -5.22
N ALA A 201 23.20 6.71 -6.17
CA ALA A 201 22.04 7.55 -5.88
C ALA A 201 20.86 6.76 -5.30
N THR A 202 20.77 5.47 -5.59
CA THR A 202 19.60 4.63 -5.27
C THR A 202 19.90 3.45 -4.33
N ASP A 203 21.16 3.20 -3.99
CA ASP A 203 21.56 2.13 -3.09
C ASP A 203 21.19 2.46 -1.62
N LEU A 204 20.22 1.69 -1.10
CA LEU A 204 19.70 1.76 0.26
C LEU A 204 20.18 0.60 1.16
N ARG A 205 21.09 -0.25 0.67
CA ARG A 205 21.67 -1.38 1.44
C ARG A 205 22.57 -0.89 2.57
N THR A 206 22.99 0.38 2.50
CA THR A 206 23.50 1.12 3.65
C THR A 206 22.47 2.18 4.05
N PRO A 207 22.28 2.48 5.34
CA PRO A 207 21.29 3.49 5.75
C PRO A 207 21.60 4.87 5.16
N ARG A 208 20.61 5.50 4.52
CA ARG A 208 20.74 6.81 3.84
C ARG A 208 19.75 7.84 4.36
N ARG A 209 20.18 9.09 4.50
CA ARG A 209 19.31 10.19 4.90
C ARG A 209 18.31 10.52 3.80
N LEU A 210 17.01 10.58 4.12
CA LEU A 210 15.93 10.81 3.16
C LEU A 210 16.07 12.14 2.41
N GLY A 211 16.52 13.20 3.08
CA GLY A 211 16.71 14.51 2.45
C GLY A 211 17.83 14.58 1.40
N ASP A 212 18.63 13.52 1.27
CA ASP A 212 19.69 13.41 0.27
C ASP A 212 19.26 12.52 -0.92
N LEU A 213 18.00 12.04 -0.92
CA LEU A 213 17.45 11.10 -1.89
C LEU A 213 16.28 11.72 -2.65
N ASP A 214 16.13 11.32 -3.91
CA ASP A 214 14.93 11.55 -4.71
C ASP A 214 14.35 10.19 -5.09
N LEU A 215 13.24 9.81 -4.44
CA LEU A 215 12.68 8.46 -4.50
C LEU A 215 11.27 8.48 -5.09
N ASP A 216 11.13 7.93 -6.29
CA ASP A 216 9.90 7.39 -6.86
C ASP A 216 10.25 6.07 -7.58
N THR A 217 10.89 5.17 -6.82
CA THR A 217 11.63 4.03 -7.35
C THR A 217 11.06 2.73 -6.81
N ALA A 218 10.69 1.83 -7.71
CA ALA A 218 10.41 0.44 -7.33
C ALA A 218 11.72 -0.33 -7.21
N TYR A 219 11.91 -1.02 -6.08
CA TYR A 219 13.07 -1.87 -5.83
C TYR A 219 12.78 -3.34 -6.14
N GLY A 220 13.77 -4.04 -6.66
CA GLY A 220 13.76 -5.46 -6.98
C GLY A 220 14.89 -6.21 -6.26
N THR A 221 14.96 -7.53 -6.45
CA THR A 221 15.94 -8.41 -5.78
C THR A 221 16.11 -8.03 -4.30
N ILE A 222 14.99 -8.04 -3.58
CA ILE A 222 14.93 -7.62 -2.18
C ILE A 222 15.25 -8.80 -1.27
N SER A 223 16.17 -8.61 -0.34
CA SER A 223 16.54 -9.62 0.63
C SER A 223 15.41 -9.90 1.62
N ARG A 224 15.34 -11.15 2.03
CA ARG A 224 14.45 -11.61 3.09
C ARG A 224 15.29 -12.04 4.28
N ASP A 225 14.78 -11.80 5.48
CA ASP A 225 15.39 -12.26 6.72
C ASP A 225 15.05 -13.73 7.03
N ASP A 226 15.52 -14.21 8.19
CA ASP A 226 15.33 -15.59 8.63
C ASP A 226 13.85 -15.98 8.85
N ASP A 227 12.97 -15.00 9.06
CA ASP A 227 11.51 -15.20 9.14
C ASP A 227 10.78 -14.99 7.80
N ASP A 228 11.53 -14.99 6.69
CA ASP A 228 11.04 -14.84 5.30
C ASP A 228 10.31 -13.50 5.06
N LEU A 229 10.64 -12.49 5.85
CA LEU A 229 10.11 -11.13 5.73
C LEU A 229 11.08 -10.20 5.01
N VAL A 230 10.51 -9.30 4.23
CA VAL A 230 11.21 -8.11 3.73
C VAL A 230 11.10 -7.02 4.79
N ARG A 231 12.23 -6.41 5.18
CA ARG A 231 12.24 -5.27 6.12
C ARG A 231 12.86 -4.04 5.51
N ALA A 232 12.10 -2.96 5.50
CA ALA A 232 12.62 -1.61 5.40
C ALA A 232 12.65 -0.98 6.81
N THR A 233 13.65 -0.17 7.10
CA THR A 233 13.73 0.55 8.39
C THR A 233 13.80 2.04 8.12
N LEU A 234 12.95 2.79 8.81
CA LEU A 234 13.01 4.24 8.90
C LEU A 234 13.35 4.62 10.34
N SER A 235 14.40 5.41 10.55
CA SER A 235 14.87 5.79 11.88
C SER A 235 15.30 7.25 11.96
N PRO A 236 15.28 7.89 13.14
CA PRO A 236 15.91 9.19 13.33
C PRO A 236 17.44 9.10 13.13
N HIS A 237 18.04 10.04 12.41
CA HIS A 237 19.49 10.07 12.13
C HIS A 237 20.36 10.11 13.41
N ARG A 238 19.83 10.60 14.53
CA ARG A 238 20.40 10.37 15.87
C ARG A 238 19.27 9.84 16.74
N MET A 239 19.47 8.70 17.40
CA MET A 239 18.61 8.33 18.51
C MET A 239 18.73 9.46 19.55
N ALA A 240 17.69 10.27 19.69
CA ALA A 240 17.62 11.21 20.79
C ALA A 240 17.67 10.36 22.07
N ALA A 241 18.60 10.64 22.98
CA ALA A 241 18.84 9.88 24.21
C ALA A 241 17.64 9.84 25.20
N HIS A 242 16.46 10.30 24.78
CA HIS A 242 15.25 10.40 25.57
C HIS A 242 14.02 9.73 24.92
N SER A 243 14.13 9.07 23.75
CA SER A 243 13.00 8.29 23.21
C SER A 243 12.99 6.90 23.83
N ARG A 244 12.01 6.63 24.71
CA ARG A 244 11.73 5.26 25.21
C ARG A 244 11.14 4.35 24.14
N SER A 245 10.81 4.86 22.96
CA SER A 245 10.38 4.09 21.80
C SER A 245 11.59 3.48 21.09
N GLY A 246 11.68 2.15 21.13
CA GLY A 246 12.54 1.39 20.23
C GLY A 246 12.12 1.55 18.76
N PRO A 247 12.86 0.96 17.80
CA PRO A 247 12.49 1.03 16.39
C PRO A 247 11.09 0.43 16.17
N VAL A 248 10.15 1.23 15.67
CA VAL A 248 8.84 0.74 15.26
C VAL A 248 9.00 -0.06 13.98
N ARG A 249 8.63 -1.34 14.05
CA ARG A 249 8.62 -2.25 12.91
C ARG A 249 7.20 -2.30 12.36
N ALA A 250 7.01 -1.78 11.15
CA ALA A 250 5.83 -2.08 10.35
C ALA A 250 6.15 -3.29 9.47
N SER A 251 5.36 -4.36 9.58
CA SER A 251 5.45 -5.51 8.67
C SER A 251 4.13 -5.66 7.92
N THR A 252 4.20 -5.79 6.60
CA THR A 252 3.05 -6.15 5.77
C THR A 252 3.18 -7.62 5.41
N THR A 253 2.20 -8.44 5.79
CA THR A 253 2.18 -9.86 5.42
C THR A 253 1.06 -10.10 4.41
N CYS A 254 1.43 -10.44 3.18
CA CYS A 254 0.45 -10.82 2.15
C CYS A 254 0.34 -12.35 2.10
N ARG A 255 -0.78 -12.93 2.55
CA ARG A 255 -1.07 -14.35 2.42
C ARG A 255 -2.05 -14.57 1.27
N CYS A 256 -1.55 -15.04 0.13
CA CYS A 256 -2.39 -15.49 -0.99
C CYS A 256 -2.61 -17.00 -0.85
N SER A 257 -3.78 -17.43 -0.39
CA SER A 257 -4.13 -18.86 -0.36
C SER A 257 -4.54 -19.31 -1.76
N ARG A 258 -3.78 -20.25 -2.35
CA ARG A 258 -4.16 -20.96 -3.58
C ARG A 258 -5.05 -22.17 -3.24
N PRO A 259 -6.04 -22.55 -4.07
CA PRO A 259 -6.47 -23.93 -4.13
C PRO A 259 -5.26 -24.79 -4.56
N THR A 260 -5.07 -25.97 -3.94
CA THR A 260 -3.94 -26.86 -4.20
C THR A 260 -3.79 -27.20 -5.69
N GLY A 261 -2.62 -26.95 -6.29
CA GLY A 261 -2.21 -27.60 -7.56
C GLY A 261 -1.85 -26.73 -8.80
N SER A 262 -1.41 -25.46 -8.67
CA SER A 262 -1.00 -24.67 -9.86
C SER A 262 0.39 -24.02 -9.73
N PRO A 263 1.22 -24.02 -10.80
CA PRO A 263 2.55 -23.42 -10.80
C PRO A 263 2.50 -21.88 -10.79
N ALA A 264 3.58 -21.22 -10.36
CA ALA A 264 3.70 -19.77 -10.41
C ALA A 264 4.05 -19.31 -11.84
N SER A 265 3.23 -18.43 -12.41
CA SER A 265 3.57 -17.66 -13.62
C SER A 265 3.81 -16.19 -13.25
N GLY A 266 4.70 -15.53 -14.01
CA GLY A 266 5.08 -14.13 -13.80
C GLY A 266 3.93 -13.15 -13.99
N SER A 267 4.16 -11.88 -13.61
CA SER A 267 3.13 -10.82 -13.63
C SER A 267 2.38 -10.75 -14.98
N PRO A 268 1.05 -10.96 -14.99
CA PRO A 268 0.22 -10.90 -16.19
C PRO A 268 0.00 -9.46 -16.70
N TRP A 269 0.43 -8.43 -15.95
CA TRP A 269 0.33 -7.01 -16.32
C TRP A 269 1.39 -6.58 -17.34
N ARG A 270 1.76 -7.46 -18.27
CA ARG A 270 2.67 -7.13 -19.37
C ARG A 270 1.84 -6.62 -20.54
N SER A 271 2.09 -5.38 -20.97
CA SER A 271 1.61 -4.91 -22.27
C SER A 271 2.29 -5.72 -23.38
N SER A 272 1.56 -6.10 -24.42
CA SER A 272 2.16 -6.53 -25.68
C SER A 272 3.06 -5.41 -26.19
N ARG A 273 4.29 -5.75 -26.59
CA ARG A 273 5.24 -4.83 -27.24
C ARG A 273 4.64 -4.19 -28.49
#